data_AF-A0A927YE80-F1
#
_entry.id   AF-A0A927YE80-F1
#
_cell.length_a   1.000
_cell.length_b   1.000
_cell.length_c   1.000
_cell.angle_alpha   90.00
_cell.angle_beta   90.00
_cell.angle_gamma   90.00
#
_symmetry.space_group_name_H-M   'P 1'
#
loop_
_entity.id
_entity.type
_entity.pdbx_description
1 polymer ?
#
loop_
_entity_poly.entity_id
_entity_poly.type
_entity_poly.pdbx_seq_one_letter_code
_entity_poly.pdbx_strand_id
1 'polypeptide(L)'
;MERNEKIVELKALLDEAGLDNFSRLMKLSRKYAKLDLQEAKTKKIAFLGTCSMQMIVSVTKLLLLRYDMIPEVYEGEYDGIKMDVWNDDSAFYAFAPDYVILLPDYRDVAPMPGMLATAKEVEECQSRAVDSWLKIYEKIHEKLPACQILCSNFVIPFANSLGNLEGNYLFSASSFYRQVNLGLIEKKPSYVTILDMEQLASYIGKSRWFDETAYFVSKAGFSYEFLGQYCDVIARQFMAILGKPKKCLVLDLDNTLWGGVVGDEGYDGIMLDPNDAIGEAYLAFQEYVMQLKDRGVILAVCSKNDFENAKEPFDKNEHMRIHYEDISCFVANWEDKVSNIRHISSSLNIGLDSLVFFDDNPTERELVRSFLPEVTTIEVPEDPAGYVRALDRAAVFDWLSLTKEDISRSQTYVDNRKREELMISCTDYEAYLEALGLEGNFEALNEKTIARFSQLINKSNQFNLRTRRYTEAEITAMMESDDYGLYTVSLKDKFSNYGVIACLVLQYQAGECFVDSWVMSCRVLKKDVEKYTMTKLLESAKARGCTKVVGEYLPTAKNGMVKELYQTFEFALTEEKEDGSRRFELTDMTKEYPYKIKENS
;
A
#
# COMPACT_ATOMS: atom_id res chain seq x y z
N MET A 1 -20.01 1.69 24.17
CA MET A 1 -20.98 1.08 23.25
C MET A 1 -21.60 2.15 22.35
N GLU A 2 -22.29 3.15 22.91
CA GLU A 2 -22.93 4.26 22.18
C GLU A 2 -21.97 5.06 21.24
N ARG A 3 -20.69 5.22 21.61
CA ARG A 3 -19.67 5.87 20.76
C ARG A 3 -19.37 5.10 19.48
N ASN A 4 -19.17 3.78 19.59
CA ASN A 4 -18.82 2.95 18.45
C ASN A 4 -20.02 2.84 17.50
N GLU A 5 -21.24 2.79 18.03
CA GLU A 5 -22.47 2.84 17.24
C GLU A 5 -22.58 4.15 16.43
N LYS A 6 -22.31 5.30 17.06
CA LYS A 6 -22.31 6.61 16.37
C LYS A 6 -21.24 6.68 15.27
N ILE A 7 -20.06 6.10 15.48
CA ILE A 7 -19.01 6.05 14.46
C ILE A 7 -19.43 5.16 13.29
N VAL A 8 -20.00 3.99 13.57
CA VAL A 8 -20.50 3.06 12.54
C VAL A 8 -21.62 3.71 11.73
N GLU A 9 -22.58 4.37 12.38
CA GLU A 9 -23.63 5.13 11.71
C GLU A 9 -23.05 6.22 10.82
N LEU A 10 -22.06 6.98 11.31
CA LEU A 10 -21.45 8.05 10.55
C LEU A 10 -20.70 7.54 9.32
N LYS A 11 -20.04 6.38 9.40
CA LYS A 11 -19.39 5.73 8.26
C LYS A 11 -20.42 5.31 7.21
N ALA A 12 -21.51 4.65 7.61
CA ALA A 12 -22.58 4.27 6.68
C ALA A 12 -23.17 5.50 5.97
N LEU A 13 -23.45 6.58 6.71
CA LEU A 13 -23.96 7.82 6.13
C LEU A 13 -22.97 8.51 5.20
N LEU A 14 -21.66 8.35 5.44
CA LEU A 14 -20.60 8.87 4.59
C LEU A 14 -20.50 8.08 3.29
N ASP A 15 -20.62 6.76 3.35
CA ASP A 15 -20.59 5.90 2.16
C ASP A 15 -21.81 6.16 1.26
N GLU A 16 -22.99 6.35 1.85
CA GLU A 16 -24.18 6.81 1.11
C GLU A 16 -24.07 8.24 0.54
N ALA A 17 -23.25 9.10 1.15
CA ALA A 17 -23.18 10.50 0.74
C ALA A 17 -22.48 10.69 -0.61
N GLY A 18 -21.54 9.79 -0.92
CA GLY A 18 -20.59 9.97 -2.00
C GLY A 18 -19.62 11.14 -1.75
N LEU A 19 -18.57 11.20 -2.57
CA LEU A 19 -17.57 12.28 -2.52
C LEU A 19 -18.04 13.56 -3.22
N ASP A 20 -19.03 13.45 -4.12
CA ASP A 20 -19.44 14.56 -4.99
C ASP A 20 -20.46 15.50 -4.34
N ASN A 21 -20.93 15.20 -3.12
CA ASN A 21 -21.97 15.98 -2.44
C ASN A 21 -21.42 16.87 -1.33
N PHE A 22 -20.91 18.05 -1.72
CA PHE A 22 -20.36 19.06 -0.80
C PHE A 22 -21.28 19.35 0.39
N SER A 23 -22.58 19.59 0.17
CA SER A 23 -23.52 19.95 1.23
C SER A 23 -23.68 18.83 2.26
N ARG A 24 -23.77 17.57 1.80
CA ARG A 24 -23.90 16.41 2.67
C ARG A 24 -22.60 16.17 3.45
N LEU A 25 -21.44 16.27 2.81
CA LEU A 25 -20.13 16.15 3.47
C LEU A 25 -19.95 17.20 4.57
N MET A 26 -20.32 18.47 4.32
CA MET A 26 -20.23 19.52 5.34
C MET A 26 -21.22 19.32 6.51
N LYS A 27 -22.40 18.74 6.26
CA LYS A 27 -23.31 18.36 7.34
C LYS A 27 -22.72 17.23 8.20
N LEU A 28 -22.12 16.23 7.56
CA LEU A 28 -21.49 15.11 8.24
C LEU A 28 -20.23 15.53 9.02
N SER A 29 -19.41 16.43 8.49
CA SER A 29 -18.23 16.94 9.21
C SER A 29 -18.61 17.72 10.47
N ARG A 30 -19.73 18.47 10.44
CA ARG A 30 -20.29 19.11 11.64
C ARG A 30 -20.85 18.10 12.64
N LYS A 31 -21.43 16.98 12.19
CA LYS A 31 -21.85 15.89 13.09
C LYS A 31 -20.62 15.24 13.73
N TYR A 32 -19.59 14.95 12.93
CA TYR A 32 -18.31 14.42 13.40
C TYR A 32 -17.68 15.29 14.49
N ALA A 33 -17.62 16.61 14.29
CA ALA A 33 -17.04 17.56 15.24
C ALA A 33 -17.75 17.61 16.61
N LYS A 34 -18.99 17.10 16.70
CA LYS A 34 -19.76 17.01 17.96
C LYS A 34 -19.58 15.68 18.69
N LEU A 35 -18.88 14.71 18.09
CA LEU A 35 -18.57 13.45 18.75
C LEU A 35 -17.49 13.66 19.81
N ASP A 36 -17.67 13.07 20.98
CA ASP A 36 -16.62 13.04 22.01
C ASP A 36 -15.62 11.93 21.67
N LEU A 37 -14.45 12.34 21.17
CA LEU A 37 -13.41 11.46 20.64
C LEU A 37 -12.08 11.55 21.43
N GLN A 38 -12.08 12.13 22.65
CA GLN A 38 -10.85 12.44 23.38
C GLN A 38 -9.93 11.23 23.64
N GLU A 39 -10.49 10.04 23.83
CA GLU A 39 -9.74 8.80 24.11
C GLU A 39 -9.35 7.99 22.85
N ALA A 40 -9.69 8.45 21.64
CA ALA A 40 -9.50 7.70 20.40
C ALA A 40 -8.40 8.28 19.48
N LYS A 41 -7.58 9.22 19.97
CA LYS A 41 -6.55 9.89 19.17
C LYS A 41 -5.47 8.90 18.74
N THR A 42 -5.37 8.61 17.44
CA THR A 42 -4.44 7.60 16.92
C THR A 42 -3.12 8.18 16.39
N LYS A 43 -3.17 9.37 15.79
CA LYS A 43 -2.02 10.04 15.13
C LYS A 43 -2.15 11.56 15.16
N LYS A 44 -1.03 12.28 15.14
CA LYS A 44 -0.96 13.74 15.02
C LYS A 44 -0.72 14.16 13.57
N ILE A 45 -1.61 14.98 13.03
CA ILE A 45 -1.53 15.47 11.65
C ILE A 45 -1.54 17.00 11.65
N ALA A 46 -0.55 17.62 11.02
CA ALA A 46 -0.55 19.06 10.80
C ALA A 46 -0.96 19.39 9.35
N PHE A 47 -1.79 20.42 9.18
CA PHE A 47 -2.13 20.99 7.88
C PHE A 47 -1.55 22.40 7.77
N LEU A 48 -0.67 22.62 6.79
CA LEU A 48 -0.09 23.92 6.48
C LEU A 48 -0.39 24.26 5.01
N GLY A 49 -0.84 25.48 4.73
CA GLY A 49 -1.28 25.86 3.39
C GLY A 49 -1.25 27.36 3.18
N THR A 50 -1.32 27.76 1.93
CA THR A 50 -1.34 29.18 1.52
C THR A 50 -2.72 29.68 1.15
N CYS A 51 -3.65 28.76 0.87
CA CYS A 51 -5.08 29.03 0.71
C CYS A 51 -5.86 28.67 1.98
N SER A 52 -7.16 29.00 2.00
CA SER A 52 -8.07 28.65 3.11
C SER A 52 -8.26 27.13 3.24
N MET A 53 -7.92 26.57 4.42
CA MET A 53 -7.91 25.12 4.66
C MET A 53 -9.02 24.60 5.57
N GLN A 54 -9.77 25.46 6.27
CA GLN A 54 -10.75 25.06 7.30
C GLN A 54 -11.72 23.96 6.85
N MET A 55 -12.24 24.07 5.61
CA MET A 55 -13.14 23.08 5.05
C MET A 55 -12.43 21.77 4.66
N ILE A 56 -11.19 21.88 4.17
CA ILE A 56 -10.33 20.72 3.84
C ILE A 56 -10.08 19.92 5.10
N VAL A 57 -9.58 20.56 6.16
CA VAL A 57 -9.31 19.93 7.46
C VAL A 57 -10.55 19.23 8.00
N SER A 58 -11.70 19.90 7.94
CA SER A 58 -12.98 19.37 8.45
C SER A 58 -13.43 18.12 7.70
N VAL A 59 -13.33 18.11 6.37
CA VAL A 59 -13.76 16.97 5.55
C VAL A 59 -12.73 15.85 5.56
N THR A 60 -11.42 16.14 5.54
CA THR A 60 -10.38 15.10 5.67
C THR A 60 -10.51 14.34 6.98
N LYS A 61 -10.76 15.01 8.12
CA LYS A 61 -11.03 14.34 9.40
C LYS A 61 -12.20 13.35 9.33
N LEU A 62 -13.27 13.74 8.64
CA LEU A 62 -14.43 12.88 8.40
C LEU A 62 -14.06 11.66 7.53
N LEU A 63 -13.34 11.88 6.42
CA LEU A 63 -12.96 10.79 5.50
C LEU A 63 -11.99 9.79 6.13
N LEU A 64 -11.10 10.25 7.01
CA LEU A 64 -10.16 9.39 7.74
C LEU A 64 -10.85 8.34 8.62
N LEU A 65 -12.14 8.53 8.98
CA LEU A 65 -12.90 7.49 9.67
C LEU A 65 -13.07 6.21 8.84
N ARG A 66 -13.08 6.30 7.50
CA ARG A 66 -13.09 5.10 6.62
C ARG A 66 -11.91 4.18 6.90
N TYR A 67 -10.81 4.74 7.42
CA TYR A 67 -9.57 4.03 7.73
C TYR A 67 -9.36 3.82 9.24
N ASP A 68 -10.41 3.96 10.05
CA ASP A 68 -10.35 3.86 11.51
C ASP A 68 -9.39 4.87 12.15
N MET A 69 -9.17 6.02 11.49
CA MET A 69 -8.30 7.08 11.99
C MET A 69 -9.10 8.24 12.57
N ILE A 70 -8.74 8.62 13.79
CA ILE A 70 -9.22 9.82 14.46
C ILE A 70 -7.98 10.63 14.84
N PRO A 71 -7.54 11.54 13.96
CA PRO A 71 -6.31 12.27 14.20
C PRO A 71 -6.51 13.41 15.20
N GLU A 72 -5.48 13.65 16.00
CA GLU A 72 -5.27 14.97 16.58
C GLU A 72 -4.72 15.90 15.49
N VAL A 73 -5.25 17.11 15.38
CA VAL A 73 -4.91 17.99 14.24
C VAL A 73 -4.42 19.35 14.69
N TYR A 74 -3.29 19.76 14.12
CA TYR A 74 -2.85 21.14 14.07
C TYR A 74 -3.25 21.76 12.72
N GLU A 75 -3.88 22.92 12.78
CA GLU A 75 -4.23 23.71 11.60
C GLU A 75 -3.40 24.99 11.63
N GLY A 76 -2.48 25.12 10.68
CA GLY A 76 -1.65 26.32 10.54
C GLY A 76 -2.47 27.52 10.09
N GLU A 77 -1.93 28.72 10.31
CA GLU A 77 -2.59 29.95 9.89
C GLU A 77 -2.58 30.11 8.36
N TYR A 78 -3.44 31.01 7.86
CA TYR A 78 -3.48 31.37 6.45
C TYR A 78 -2.11 31.91 5.99
N ASP A 79 -1.62 31.42 4.84
CA ASP A 79 -0.27 31.72 4.33
C ASP A 79 0.87 31.33 5.31
N GLY A 80 0.59 30.33 6.15
CA GLY A 80 1.41 29.99 7.31
C GLY A 80 2.59 29.07 7.03
N ILE A 81 2.70 28.43 5.85
CA ILE A 81 3.73 27.38 5.61
C ILE A 81 5.13 27.86 6.01
N LYS A 82 5.56 29.01 5.46
CA LYS A 82 6.89 29.55 5.76
C LYS A 82 7.00 30.00 7.22
N MET A 83 5.95 30.60 7.77
CA MET A 83 5.95 31.11 9.14
C MET A 83 6.13 29.97 10.15
N ASP A 84 5.38 28.88 9.99
CA ASP A 84 5.43 27.72 10.88
C ASP A 84 6.76 26.95 10.76
N VAL A 85 7.31 26.83 9.54
CA VAL A 85 8.53 26.03 9.27
C VAL A 85 9.82 26.76 9.63
N TRP A 86 9.90 28.08 9.42
CA TRP A 86 11.13 28.83 9.69
C TRP A 86 11.25 29.31 11.14
N ASN A 87 10.15 29.30 11.91
CA ASN A 87 10.18 29.58 13.33
C ASN A 87 10.35 28.29 14.14
N ASP A 88 11.55 28.08 14.70
CA ASP A 88 11.87 26.90 15.51
C ASP A 88 10.99 26.73 16.75
N ASP A 89 10.40 27.82 17.26
CA ASP A 89 9.52 27.84 18.43
C ASP A 89 8.02 27.85 18.05
N SER A 90 7.69 27.51 16.80
CA SER A 90 6.31 27.51 16.31
C SER A 90 5.44 26.48 17.05
N ALA A 91 4.13 26.78 17.14
CA ALA A 91 3.15 25.83 17.68
C ALA A 91 3.11 24.53 16.87
N PHE A 92 3.45 24.60 15.58
CA PHE A 92 3.66 23.45 14.70
C PHE A 92 4.74 22.49 15.21
N TYR A 93 5.94 22.98 15.55
CA TYR A 93 7.00 22.12 16.09
C TYR A 93 6.69 21.63 17.51
N ALA A 94 6.08 22.48 18.35
CA ALA A 94 5.62 22.08 19.68
C ALA A 94 4.53 20.97 19.62
N PHE A 95 3.70 20.97 18.57
CA PHE A 95 2.69 19.94 18.33
C PHE A 95 3.32 18.58 18.03
N ALA A 96 4.51 18.55 17.42
CA ALA A 96 5.26 17.35 17.03
C ALA A 96 4.40 16.34 16.23
N PRO A 97 3.97 16.69 15.01
CA PRO A 97 3.13 15.83 14.18
C PRO A 97 3.84 14.56 13.70
N ASP A 98 3.07 13.47 13.55
CA ASP A 98 3.50 12.27 12.82
C ASP A 98 3.49 12.52 11.29
N TYR A 99 2.55 13.35 10.83
CA TYR A 99 2.35 13.66 9.41
C TYR A 99 2.12 15.16 9.21
N VAL A 100 2.67 15.71 8.14
CA VAL A 100 2.46 17.09 7.73
C VAL A 100 1.92 17.13 6.32
N ILE A 101 0.77 17.76 6.14
CA ILE A 101 0.12 17.97 4.86
C ILE A 101 0.39 19.42 4.43
N LEU A 102 1.19 19.59 3.39
CA LEU A 102 1.53 20.87 2.78
C LEU A 102 0.64 21.09 1.56
N LEU A 103 -0.13 22.18 1.57
CA LEU A 103 -1.09 22.53 0.53
C LEU A 103 -0.72 23.88 -0.11
N PRO A 104 0.36 23.94 -0.91
CA PRO A 104 0.72 25.15 -1.61
C PRO A 104 -0.17 25.41 -2.84
N ASP A 105 -0.17 26.65 -3.30
CA ASP A 105 -0.87 27.13 -4.48
C ASP A 105 0.13 27.45 -5.61
N TYR A 106 -0.34 27.44 -6.86
CA TYR A 106 0.53 27.75 -8.01
C TYR A 106 1.14 29.16 -7.92
N ARG A 107 0.51 30.08 -7.16
CA ARG A 107 1.01 31.43 -6.90
C ARG A 107 2.24 31.46 -6.00
N ASP A 108 2.55 30.35 -5.31
CA ASP A 108 3.73 30.22 -4.46
C ASP A 108 5.00 29.85 -5.25
N VAL A 109 4.86 29.52 -6.53
CA VAL A 109 5.99 29.22 -7.42
C VAL A 109 6.71 30.51 -7.80
N ALA A 110 7.93 30.65 -7.29
CA ALA A 110 8.81 31.76 -7.61
C ALA A 110 10.28 31.32 -7.56
N PRO A 111 11.18 31.93 -8.37
CA PRO A 111 10.89 32.94 -9.38
C PRO A 111 10.35 32.34 -10.69
N MET A 112 9.58 33.12 -11.43
CA MET A 112 9.12 32.79 -12.79
C MET A 112 10.11 33.31 -13.84
N PRO A 113 10.32 32.60 -14.97
CA PRO A 113 11.15 33.08 -16.06
C PRO A 113 10.49 34.28 -16.77
N GLY A 114 11.33 35.15 -17.33
CA GLY A 114 10.87 36.28 -18.14
C GLY A 114 10.43 35.85 -19.55
N MET A 115 9.69 36.72 -20.23
CA MET A 115 9.33 36.54 -21.65
C MET A 115 10.61 36.42 -22.50
N LEU A 116 10.69 35.43 -23.39
CA LEU A 116 11.86 35.11 -24.21
C LEU A 116 13.11 34.66 -23.43
N ALA A 117 12.96 34.24 -22.17
CA ALA A 117 14.06 33.64 -21.42
C ALA A 117 14.64 32.43 -22.17
N THR A 118 15.96 32.33 -22.19
CA THR A 118 16.71 31.21 -22.76
C THR A 118 16.47 29.94 -21.96
N ALA A 119 16.71 28.77 -22.56
CA ALA A 119 16.56 27.48 -21.86
C ALA A 119 17.34 27.42 -20.54
N LYS A 120 18.55 28.00 -20.51
CA LYS A 120 19.39 28.08 -19.31
C LYS A 120 18.77 28.97 -18.22
N GLU A 121 18.24 30.14 -18.58
CA GLU A 121 17.58 31.02 -17.61
C GLU A 121 16.31 30.38 -17.04
N VAL A 122 15.57 29.62 -17.85
CA VAL A 122 14.40 28.85 -17.40
C VAL A 122 14.83 27.76 -16.43
N GLU A 123 15.88 27.00 -16.73
CA GLU A 123 16.44 25.96 -15.85
C GLU A 123 16.92 26.54 -14.50
N GLU A 124 17.58 27.71 -14.51
CA GLU A 124 17.99 28.42 -13.31
C GLU A 124 16.80 28.90 -12.46
N CYS A 125 15.71 29.36 -13.10
CA CYS A 125 14.47 29.70 -12.39
C CYS A 125 13.80 28.47 -11.81
N GLN A 126 13.71 27.38 -12.58
CA GLN A 126 13.11 26.12 -12.16
C GLN A 126 13.86 25.52 -10.98
N SER A 127 15.20 25.50 -11.04
CA SER A 127 16.02 25.00 -9.95
C SER A 127 15.80 25.79 -8.67
N ARG A 128 15.79 27.13 -8.74
CA ARG A 128 15.51 27.98 -7.57
C ARG A 128 14.10 27.76 -6.99
N ALA A 129 13.09 27.62 -7.85
CA ALA A 129 11.73 27.35 -7.42
C ALA A 129 11.64 26.00 -6.70
N VAL A 130 12.21 24.94 -7.28
CA VAL A 130 12.24 23.59 -6.67
C VAL A 130 13.05 23.59 -5.36
N ASP A 131 14.24 24.18 -5.35
CA ASP A 131 15.12 24.24 -4.18
C ASP A 131 14.46 24.96 -3.00
N SER A 132 13.58 25.94 -3.26
CA SER A 132 12.84 26.63 -2.21
C SER A 132 11.91 25.69 -1.43
N TRP A 133 11.32 24.71 -2.11
CA TRP A 133 10.46 23.69 -1.50
C TRP A 133 11.27 22.56 -0.87
N LEU A 134 12.37 22.14 -1.50
CA LEU A 134 13.28 21.16 -0.89
C LEU A 134 13.78 21.64 0.47
N LYS A 135 14.15 22.92 0.60
CA LYS A 135 14.54 23.53 1.88
C LYS A 135 13.44 23.49 2.94
N ILE A 136 12.17 23.64 2.54
CA ILE A 136 11.04 23.48 3.46
C ILE A 136 10.97 22.03 3.97
N TYR A 137 11.10 21.05 3.07
CA TYR A 137 11.08 19.64 3.45
C TYR A 137 12.25 19.26 4.37
N GLU A 138 13.45 19.71 4.02
CA GLU A 138 14.67 19.49 4.80
C GLU A 138 14.54 20.09 6.20
N LYS A 139 14.04 21.33 6.32
CA LYS A 139 13.88 22.01 7.61
C LYS A 139 12.86 21.30 8.51
N ILE A 140 11.75 20.82 7.95
CA ILE A 140 10.77 20.01 8.71
C ILE A 140 11.44 18.71 9.15
N HIS A 141 12.15 18.02 8.27
CA HIS A 141 12.78 16.73 8.57
C HIS A 141 13.91 16.85 9.59
N GLU A 142 14.72 17.91 9.55
CA GLU A 142 15.77 18.17 10.54
C GLU A 142 15.20 18.26 11.97
N LYS A 143 14.07 18.94 12.13
CA LYS A 143 13.40 19.12 13.43
C LYS A 143 12.52 17.93 13.82
N LEU A 144 11.94 17.24 12.85
CA LEU A 144 11.03 16.12 13.03
C LEU A 144 11.43 14.94 12.12
N PRO A 145 12.51 14.20 12.42
CA PRO A 145 13.03 13.16 11.53
C PRO A 145 12.07 12.00 11.25
N ALA A 146 11.17 11.70 12.19
CA ALA A 146 10.16 10.65 12.06
C ALA A 146 8.90 11.10 11.30
N CYS A 147 8.74 12.40 11.05
CA CYS A 147 7.55 12.95 10.43
C CYS A 147 7.54 12.69 8.91
N GLN A 148 6.42 12.21 8.39
CA GLN A 148 6.21 12.06 6.95
C GLN A 148 5.55 13.31 6.36
N ILE A 149 5.97 13.72 5.17
CA ILE A 149 5.45 14.92 4.51
C ILE A 149 4.59 14.50 3.31
N LEU A 150 3.36 15.00 3.25
CA LEU A 150 2.48 14.89 2.09
C LEU A 150 2.33 16.28 1.48
N CYS A 151 2.79 16.50 0.27
CA CYS A 151 2.78 17.82 -0.36
C CYS A 151 1.98 17.80 -1.67
N SER A 152 0.98 18.67 -1.83
CA SER A 152 0.31 18.78 -3.13
C SER A 152 1.22 19.40 -4.18
N ASN A 153 1.20 18.85 -5.39
CA ASN A 153 1.80 19.51 -6.54
C ASN A 153 0.98 20.75 -6.97
N PHE A 154 1.54 21.54 -7.88
CA PHE A 154 0.90 22.77 -8.33
C PHE A 154 -0.11 22.48 -9.43
N VAL A 155 -1.35 22.92 -9.21
CA VAL A 155 -2.35 22.89 -10.27
C VAL A 155 -2.05 23.98 -11.29
N ILE A 156 -1.84 23.61 -12.55
CA ILE A 156 -1.55 24.54 -13.64
C ILE A 156 -2.78 25.44 -13.84
N PRO A 157 -2.65 26.78 -13.74
CA PRO A 157 -3.76 27.71 -13.87
C PRO A 157 -4.33 27.72 -15.29
N PHE A 158 -5.60 28.07 -15.41
CA PHE A 158 -6.29 28.15 -16.71
C PHE A 158 -5.84 29.36 -17.55
N ALA A 159 -5.28 30.40 -16.92
CA ALA A 159 -4.90 31.64 -17.57
C ALA A 159 -3.62 31.46 -18.40
N ASN A 160 -3.75 31.63 -19.73
CA ASN A 160 -2.66 31.49 -20.69
C ASN A 160 -2.48 32.80 -21.46
N SER A 161 -1.38 33.52 -21.19
CA SER A 161 -1.12 34.81 -21.81
C SER A 161 -0.69 34.70 -23.28
N LEU A 162 -0.11 33.55 -23.66
CA LEU A 162 0.45 33.32 -25.00
C LEU A 162 -0.44 32.45 -25.90
N GLY A 163 -1.62 32.03 -25.45
CA GLY A 163 -2.49 31.11 -26.19
C GLY A 163 -1.76 29.82 -26.57
N ASN A 164 -1.84 29.39 -27.85
CA ASN A 164 -1.18 28.16 -28.32
C ASN A 164 0.37 28.20 -28.22
N LEU A 165 0.96 29.39 -28.13
CA LEU A 165 2.42 29.52 -27.98
C LEU A 165 2.91 29.04 -26.60
N GLU A 166 2.01 28.90 -25.60
CA GLU A 166 2.38 28.32 -24.30
C GLU A 166 3.03 26.93 -24.46
N GLY A 167 2.55 26.10 -25.39
CA GLY A 167 3.09 24.77 -25.67
C GLY A 167 4.39 24.74 -26.48
N ASN A 168 4.86 25.90 -26.98
CA ASN A 168 6.02 26.00 -27.86
C ASN A 168 7.26 26.59 -27.17
N TYR A 169 7.12 27.11 -25.95
CA TYR A 169 8.18 27.81 -25.24
C TYR A 169 8.33 27.32 -23.80
N LEU A 170 9.58 27.11 -23.37
CA LEU A 170 9.91 26.67 -22.01
C LEU A 170 9.65 27.76 -20.96
N PHE A 171 9.79 29.04 -21.33
CA PHE A 171 9.55 30.19 -20.45
C PHE A 171 8.06 30.50 -20.24
N SER A 172 7.16 29.83 -20.98
CA SER A 172 5.73 30.04 -20.83
C SER A 172 5.26 29.58 -19.45
N ALA A 173 4.19 30.18 -18.93
CA ALA A 173 3.73 29.88 -17.58
C ALA A 173 3.33 28.40 -17.45
N SER A 174 2.55 27.90 -18.40
CA SER A 174 2.11 26.50 -18.41
C SER A 174 3.28 25.51 -18.49
N SER A 175 4.27 25.77 -19.35
CA SER A 175 5.45 24.91 -19.47
C SER A 175 6.34 24.98 -18.23
N PHE A 176 6.43 26.14 -17.60
CA PHE A 176 7.24 26.30 -16.40
C PHE A 176 6.64 25.57 -15.19
N TYR A 177 5.33 25.68 -14.95
CA TYR A 177 4.67 24.92 -13.87
C TYR A 177 4.84 23.40 -14.04
N ARG A 178 4.76 22.89 -15.28
CA ARG A 178 5.06 21.47 -15.57
C ARG A 178 6.49 21.11 -15.19
N GLN A 179 7.47 21.94 -15.55
CA GLN A 179 8.87 21.71 -15.22
C GLN A 179 9.14 21.76 -13.71
N VAL A 180 8.46 22.63 -12.97
CA VAL A 180 8.56 22.70 -11.50
C VAL A 180 7.96 21.44 -10.86
N ASN A 181 6.76 21.01 -11.28
CA ASN A 181 6.15 19.76 -10.79
C ASN A 181 7.05 18.55 -11.07
N LEU A 182 7.61 18.45 -12.28
CA LEU A 182 8.57 17.38 -12.62
C LEU A 182 9.84 17.45 -11.77
N GLY A 183 10.39 18.64 -11.57
CA GLY A 183 11.59 18.82 -10.73
C GLY A 183 11.36 18.44 -9.26
N LEU A 184 10.16 18.69 -8.72
CA LEU A 184 9.79 18.22 -7.39
C LEU A 184 9.72 16.70 -7.32
N ILE A 185 9.14 16.04 -8.32
CA ILE A 185 9.07 14.57 -8.37
C ILE A 185 10.48 13.96 -8.46
N GLU A 186 11.36 14.54 -9.26
CA GLU A 186 12.74 14.07 -9.46
C GLU A 186 13.60 14.23 -8.20
N LYS A 187 13.50 15.38 -7.52
CA LYS A 187 14.42 15.75 -6.44
C LYS A 187 13.88 15.50 -5.03
N LYS A 188 12.59 15.18 -4.85
CA LYS A 188 12.02 14.99 -3.51
C LYS A 188 12.73 13.85 -2.76
N PRO A 189 12.95 13.99 -1.45
CA PRO A 189 13.44 12.89 -0.62
C PRO A 189 12.38 11.80 -0.41
N SER A 190 12.79 10.65 0.10
CA SER A 190 11.92 9.48 0.31
C SER A 190 10.80 9.70 1.33
N TYR A 191 11.01 10.60 2.30
CA TYR A 191 10.03 10.98 3.33
C TYR A 191 8.99 12.01 2.85
N VAL A 192 8.99 12.35 1.55
CA VAL A 192 8.01 13.24 0.92
C VAL A 192 7.18 12.48 -0.10
N THR A 193 5.86 12.49 0.06
CA THR A 193 4.87 11.98 -0.89
C THR A 193 4.18 13.14 -1.59
N ILE A 194 4.08 13.09 -2.92
CA ILE A 194 3.36 14.09 -3.70
C ILE A 194 1.88 13.71 -3.80
N LEU A 195 1.00 14.64 -3.46
CA LEU A 195 -0.43 14.54 -3.72
C LEU A 195 -0.72 15.16 -5.10
N ASP A 196 -1.11 14.33 -6.06
CA ASP A 196 -1.29 14.77 -7.44
C ASP A 196 -2.64 15.48 -7.67
N MET A 197 -2.70 16.73 -7.19
CA MET A 197 -3.85 17.62 -7.37
C MET A 197 -3.96 18.12 -8.81
N GLU A 198 -2.85 18.20 -9.55
CA GLU A 198 -2.83 18.53 -10.98
C GLU A 198 -3.61 17.48 -11.81
N GLN A 199 -3.39 16.19 -11.54
CA GLN A 199 -4.12 15.10 -12.19
C GLN A 199 -5.61 15.12 -11.82
N LEU A 200 -5.94 15.35 -10.54
CA LEU A 200 -7.35 15.48 -10.11
C LEU A 200 -8.04 16.64 -10.83
N ALA A 201 -7.40 17.81 -10.86
CA ALA A 201 -7.92 18.99 -11.54
C ALA A 201 -8.06 18.79 -13.06
N SER A 202 -7.17 17.99 -13.66
CA SER A 202 -7.25 17.63 -15.09
C SER A 202 -8.44 16.72 -15.38
N TYR A 203 -8.73 15.75 -14.50
CA TYR A 203 -9.90 14.89 -14.61
C TYR A 203 -11.23 15.66 -14.48
N ILE A 204 -11.31 16.58 -13.51
CA ILE A 204 -12.47 17.44 -13.30
C ILE A 204 -12.64 18.46 -14.43
N GLY A 205 -11.53 18.92 -14.98
CA GLY A 205 -11.45 20.00 -15.95
C GLY A 205 -11.14 21.34 -15.26
N LYS A 206 -10.10 22.02 -15.76
CA LYS A 206 -9.60 23.29 -15.18
C LYS A 206 -10.66 24.38 -15.10
N SER A 207 -11.61 24.40 -16.04
CA SER A 207 -12.70 25.39 -16.04
C SER A 207 -13.65 25.27 -14.86
N ARG A 208 -13.79 24.07 -14.28
CA ARG A 208 -14.60 23.83 -13.07
C ARG A 208 -13.76 23.85 -11.80
N TRP A 209 -12.47 23.51 -11.92
CA TRP A 209 -11.54 23.50 -10.79
C TRP A 209 -11.31 24.90 -10.19
N PHE A 210 -11.11 25.91 -11.03
CA PHE A 210 -10.84 27.27 -10.56
C PHE A 210 -12.13 28.07 -10.38
N ASP A 211 -12.39 28.50 -9.15
CA ASP A 211 -13.42 29.49 -8.83
C ASP A 211 -12.74 30.78 -8.34
N GLU A 212 -12.44 31.67 -9.28
CA GLU A 212 -11.80 32.96 -8.98
C GLU A 212 -12.66 33.84 -8.06
N THR A 213 -14.00 33.72 -8.13
CA THR A 213 -14.89 34.49 -7.25
C THR A 213 -14.70 34.03 -5.81
N ALA A 214 -14.72 32.71 -5.56
CA ALA A 214 -14.47 32.15 -4.25
C ALA A 214 -13.04 32.46 -3.76
N TYR A 215 -12.05 32.42 -4.65
CA TYR A 215 -10.67 32.80 -4.33
C TYR A 215 -10.57 34.27 -3.90
N PHE A 216 -11.15 35.21 -4.62
CA PHE A 216 -11.07 36.64 -4.25
C PHE A 216 -11.85 36.97 -2.98
N VAL A 217 -12.96 36.28 -2.72
CA VAL A 217 -13.79 36.49 -1.52
C VAL A 217 -13.20 35.84 -0.27
N SER A 218 -12.63 34.63 -0.41
CA SER A 218 -12.33 33.77 0.74
C SER A 218 -11.02 32.99 0.63
N LYS A 219 -10.21 33.25 -0.40
CA LYS A 219 -8.95 32.54 -0.66
C LYS A 219 -9.11 31.02 -0.77
N ALA A 220 -10.25 30.57 -1.29
CA ALA A 220 -10.45 29.18 -1.68
C ALA A 220 -9.55 28.85 -2.88
N GLY A 221 -8.60 27.93 -2.71
CA GLY A 221 -7.62 27.59 -3.77
C GLY A 221 -8.20 26.79 -4.95
N PHE A 222 -9.43 26.29 -4.80
CA PHE A 222 -10.17 25.54 -5.83
C PHE A 222 -11.68 25.62 -5.54
N SER A 223 -12.49 25.17 -6.48
CA SER A 223 -13.94 25.05 -6.32
C SER A 223 -14.29 23.99 -5.28
N TYR A 224 -14.91 24.40 -4.17
CA TYR A 224 -15.36 23.49 -3.12
C TYR A 224 -16.48 22.53 -3.54
N GLU A 225 -17.02 22.66 -4.77
CA GLU A 225 -17.81 21.59 -5.40
C GLU A 225 -17.05 20.25 -5.37
N PHE A 226 -15.72 20.29 -5.50
CA PHE A 226 -14.85 19.11 -5.53
C PHE A 226 -14.11 18.84 -4.21
N LEU A 227 -14.59 19.41 -3.09
CA LEU A 227 -13.93 19.28 -1.79
C LEU A 227 -13.80 17.82 -1.36
N GLY A 228 -14.80 16.98 -1.65
CA GLY A 228 -14.76 15.57 -1.31
C GLY A 228 -13.66 14.83 -2.04
N GLN A 229 -13.54 14.97 -3.36
CA GLN A 229 -12.46 14.31 -4.12
C GLN A 229 -11.07 14.85 -3.73
N TYR A 230 -10.94 16.15 -3.46
CA TYR A 230 -9.68 16.74 -2.95
C TYR A 230 -9.26 16.11 -1.62
N CYS A 231 -10.19 16.02 -0.67
CA CYS A 231 -9.91 15.44 0.64
C CYS A 231 -9.67 13.93 0.56
N ASP A 232 -10.31 13.24 -0.38
CA ASP A 232 -10.11 11.81 -0.62
C ASP A 232 -8.70 11.50 -1.13
N VAL A 233 -8.13 12.36 -1.99
CA VAL A 233 -6.73 12.25 -2.43
C VAL A 233 -5.76 12.25 -1.25
N ILE A 234 -6.04 13.06 -0.23
CA ILE A 234 -5.28 13.11 1.02
C ILE A 234 -5.56 11.85 1.87
N ALA A 235 -6.84 11.56 2.13
CA ALA A 235 -7.25 10.52 3.06
C ALA A 235 -6.77 9.12 2.61
N ARG A 236 -6.85 8.82 1.31
CA ARG A 236 -6.43 7.52 0.75
C ARG A 236 -4.93 7.23 0.92
N GLN A 237 -4.07 8.25 1.07
CA GLN A 237 -2.66 8.02 1.40
C GLN A 237 -2.50 7.31 2.74
N PHE A 238 -3.38 7.60 3.69
CA PHE A 238 -3.36 6.97 5.00
C PHE A 238 -3.80 5.50 4.97
N MET A 239 -4.61 5.07 4.00
CA MET A 239 -4.90 3.65 3.76
C MET A 239 -3.59 2.87 3.53
N ALA A 240 -2.77 3.40 2.64
CA ALA A 240 -1.52 2.77 2.24
C ALA A 240 -0.45 2.86 3.34
N ILE A 241 -0.42 3.97 4.10
CA ILE A 241 0.47 4.14 5.27
C ILE A 241 0.13 3.13 6.38
N LEU A 242 -1.15 2.90 6.64
CA LEU A 242 -1.62 1.98 7.68
C LEU A 242 -1.56 0.49 7.30
N GLY A 243 -1.08 0.16 6.09
CA GLY A 243 -0.79 -1.22 5.71
C GLY A 243 -2.00 -2.08 5.38
N LYS A 244 -3.10 -1.48 4.92
CA LYS A 244 -4.29 -2.19 4.39
C LYS A 244 -4.45 -2.04 2.84
N PRO A 245 -3.40 -2.16 2.01
CA PRO A 245 -3.59 -2.01 0.57
C PRO A 245 -4.39 -3.18 0.01
N LYS A 246 -5.28 -2.90 -0.96
CA LYS A 246 -5.86 -3.95 -1.79
C LYS A 246 -4.79 -4.55 -2.69
N LYS A 247 -4.90 -5.85 -2.93
CA LYS A 247 -3.86 -6.67 -3.58
C LYS A 247 -4.38 -7.49 -4.74
N CYS A 248 -5.67 -7.83 -4.74
CA CYS A 248 -6.25 -8.73 -5.73
C CYS A 248 -7.53 -8.15 -6.31
N LEU A 249 -7.63 -8.23 -7.63
CA LEU A 249 -8.83 -7.95 -8.41
C LEU A 249 -9.48 -9.29 -8.77
N VAL A 250 -10.68 -9.52 -8.27
CA VAL A 250 -11.54 -10.66 -8.56
C VAL A 250 -12.55 -10.23 -9.62
N LEU A 251 -12.49 -10.88 -10.78
CA LEU A 251 -13.25 -10.54 -11.98
C LEU A 251 -14.32 -11.61 -12.23
N ASP A 252 -15.53 -11.18 -12.60
CA ASP A 252 -16.41 -12.03 -13.40
C ASP A 252 -15.90 -12.13 -14.85
N LEU A 253 -16.55 -12.96 -15.67
CA LEU A 253 -16.22 -13.20 -17.07
C LEU A 253 -17.26 -12.58 -18.02
N ASP A 254 -18.44 -13.19 -18.11
CA ASP A 254 -19.50 -12.77 -19.04
C ASP A 254 -19.96 -11.34 -18.73
N ASN A 255 -20.10 -10.51 -19.76
CA ASN A 255 -20.39 -9.07 -19.68
C ASN A 255 -19.44 -8.24 -18.80
N THR A 256 -18.30 -8.83 -18.41
CA THR A 256 -17.28 -8.20 -17.58
C THR A 256 -15.94 -8.12 -18.31
N LEU A 257 -15.37 -9.25 -18.74
CA LEU A 257 -14.16 -9.30 -19.55
C LEU A 257 -14.46 -9.32 -21.05
N TRP A 258 -15.63 -9.78 -21.44
CA TRP A 258 -16.16 -9.78 -22.81
C TRP A 258 -17.66 -9.53 -22.79
N GLY A 259 -18.24 -9.14 -23.92
CA GLY A 259 -19.69 -9.09 -24.05
C GLY A 259 -20.28 -10.44 -24.44
N GLY A 260 -21.48 -10.75 -23.96
CA GLY A 260 -22.15 -12.01 -24.25
C GLY A 260 -21.90 -13.09 -23.19
N VAL A 261 -22.55 -14.23 -23.36
CA VAL A 261 -22.49 -15.37 -22.43
C VAL A 261 -21.82 -16.55 -23.11
N VAL A 262 -20.60 -16.89 -22.68
CA VAL A 262 -19.76 -17.88 -23.36
C VAL A 262 -20.41 -19.27 -23.42
N GLY A 263 -21.18 -19.66 -22.39
CA GLY A 263 -21.89 -20.93 -22.36
C GLY A 263 -22.96 -21.09 -23.45
N ASP A 264 -23.51 -19.97 -23.94
CA ASP A 264 -24.56 -19.95 -24.96
C ASP A 264 -23.99 -19.67 -26.36
N GLU A 265 -22.99 -18.78 -26.44
CA GLU A 265 -22.48 -18.23 -27.70
C GLU A 265 -21.18 -18.90 -28.17
N GLY A 266 -20.48 -19.61 -27.29
CA GLY A 266 -19.15 -20.17 -27.57
C GLY A 266 -18.03 -19.13 -27.54
N TYR A 267 -16.78 -19.59 -27.53
CA TYR A 267 -15.60 -18.69 -27.44
C TYR A 267 -15.42 -17.75 -28.65
N ASP A 268 -16.01 -18.09 -29.80
CA ASP A 268 -15.98 -17.30 -31.04
C ASP A 268 -17.17 -16.33 -31.17
N GLY A 269 -18.24 -16.54 -30.38
CA GLY A 269 -19.43 -15.69 -30.38
C GLY A 269 -19.36 -14.48 -29.44
N ILE A 270 -18.48 -14.52 -28.43
CA ILE A 270 -18.31 -13.42 -27.47
C ILE A 270 -17.80 -12.13 -28.13
N MET A 271 -18.25 -10.99 -27.62
CA MET A 271 -17.94 -9.67 -28.18
C MET A 271 -16.55 -9.19 -27.76
N LEU A 272 -15.55 -9.56 -28.56
CA LEU A 272 -14.15 -9.13 -28.43
C LEU A 272 -13.52 -8.73 -29.79
N ASP A 273 -14.32 -8.54 -30.84
CA ASP A 273 -13.79 -8.10 -32.13
C ASP A 273 -13.22 -6.67 -32.00
N PRO A 274 -11.93 -6.42 -32.31
CA PRO A 274 -11.34 -5.09 -32.28
C PRO A 274 -11.89 -4.14 -33.37
N ASN A 275 -12.77 -4.62 -34.26
CA ASN A 275 -13.47 -3.80 -35.24
C ASN A 275 -14.93 -3.50 -34.84
N ASP A 276 -15.37 -3.98 -33.67
CA ASP A 276 -16.66 -3.65 -33.09
C ASP A 276 -16.49 -2.71 -31.89
N ALA A 277 -17.37 -1.71 -31.77
CA ALA A 277 -17.25 -0.68 -30.74
C ALA A 277 -17.39 -1.23 -29.32
N ILE A 278 -18.22 -2.26 -29.12
CA ILE A 278 -18.39 -2.91 -27.81
C ILE A 278 -17.19 -3.82 -27.53
N GLY A 279 -16.74 -4.57 -28.54
CA GLY A 279 -15.51 -5.38 -28.45
C GLY A 279 -14.28 -4.55 -28.06
N GLU A 280 -14.07 -3.40 -28.70
CA GLU A 280 -13.00 -2.46 -28.36
C GLU A 280 -13.07 -1.99 -26.89
N ALA A 281 -14.28 -1.76 -26.36
CA ALA A 281 -14.46 -1.32 -24.97
C ALA A 281 -14.02 -2.38 -23.96
N TYR A 282 -14.38 -3.66 -24.19
CA TYR A 282 -13.92 -4.77 -23.36
C TYR A 282 -12.41 -4.98 -23.48
N LEU A 283 -11.84 -4.88 -24.69
CA LEU A 283 -10.40 -4.97 -24.90
C LEU A 283 -9.65 -3.87 -24.15
N ALA A 284 -10.14 -2.63 -24.17
CA ALA A 284 -9.57 -1.52 -23.41
C ALA A 284 -9.62 -1.77 -21.89
N PHE A 285 -10.70 -2.39 -21.40
CA PHE A 285 -10.78 -2.80 -20.00
C PHE A 285 -9.78 -3.91 -19.66
N GLN A 286 -9.63 -4.93 -20.50
CA GLN A 286 -8.63 -5.98 -20.31
C GLN A 286 -7.20 -5.42 -20.32
N GLU A 287 -6.89 -4.48 -21.22
CA GLU A 287 -5.58 -3.80 -21.25
C GLU A 287 -5.30 -3.04 -19.96
N TYR A 288 -6.31 -2.34 -19.41
CA TYR A 288 -6.17 -1.67 -18.12
C TYR A 288 -5.96 -2.68 -16.97
N VAL A 289 -6.69 -3.80 -16.96
CA VAL A 289 -6.49 -4.89 -15.99
C VAL A 289 -5.07 -5.46 -16.08
N MET A 290 -4.51 -5.59 -17.28
CA MET A 290 -3.12 -6.02 -17.46
C MET A 290 -2.11 -4.99 -16.95
N GLN A 291 -2.35 -3.69 -17.10
CA GLN A 291 -1.52 -2.66 -16.47
C GLN A 291 -1.56 -2.74 -14.93
N LEU A 292 -2.71 -3.12 -14.35
CA LEU A 292 -2.81 -3.40 -12.90
C LEU A 292 -1.96 -4.61 -12.51
N LYS A 293 -1.99 -5.67 -13.32
CA LYS A 293 -1.16 -6.87 -13.11
C LYS A 293 0.34 -6.55 -13.22
N ASP A 294 0.75 -5.73 -14.17
CA ASP A 294 2.15 -5.34 -14.38
C ASP A 294 2.72 -4.56 -13.19
N ARG A 295 1.88 -3.83 -12.45
CA ARG A 295 2.27 -3.23 -11.18
C ARG A 295 2.13 -4.18 -9.98
N GLY A 296 1.74 -5.43 -10.16
CA GLY A 296 1.71 -6.46 -9.11
C GLY A 296 0.34 -6.78 -8.51
N VAL A 297 -0.76 -6.28 -9.08
CA VAL A 297 -2.12 -6.68 -8.67
C VAL A 297 -2.36 -8.13 -9.07
N ILE A 298 -2.85 -8.92 -8.14
CA ILE A 298 -3.18 -10.34 -8.36
C ILE A 298 -4.52 -10.41 -9.08
N LEU A 299 -4.60 -11.17 -10.17
CA LEU A 299 -5.85 -11.40 -10.88
C LEU A 299 -6.46 -12.75 -10.44
N ALA A 300 -7.75 -12.74 -10.16
CA ALA A 300 -8.54 -13.94 -9.89
C ALA A 300 -9.86 -13.88 -10.66
N VAL A 301 -10.41 -15.04 -10.98
CA VAL A 301 -11.72 -15.18 -11.65
C VAL A 301 -12.71 -15.81 -10.68
N CYS A 302 -13.91 -15.23 -10.61
CA CYS A 302 -15.06 -15.75 -9.88
C CYS A 302 -16.32 -15.64 -10.75
N SER A 303 -16.59 -16.68 -11.54
CA SER A 303 -17.69 -16.68 -12.53
C SER A 303 -18.63 -17.86 -12.35
N LYS A 304 -19.89 -17.64 -12.73
CA LYS A 304 -20.93 -18.68 -12.79
C LYS A 304 -20.92 -19.32 -14.17
N ASN A 305 -20.03 -20.28 -14.35
CA ASN A 305 -19.84 -20.99 -15.61
C ASN A 305 -19.34 -22.42 -15.37
N ASP A 306 -19.47 -23.27 -16.39
CA ASP A 306 -18.71 -24.52 -16.45
C ASP A 306 -17.24 -24.21 -16.73
N PHE A 307 -16.33 -24.87 -15.99
CA PHE A 307 -14.89 -24.55 -16.02
C PHE A 307 -14.29 -24.58 -17.44
N GLU A 308 -14.62 -25.60 -18.24
CA GLU A 308 -14.08 -25.74 -19.60
C GLU A 308 -14.55 -24.61 -20.51
N ASN A 309 -15.83 -24.23 -20.46
CA ASN A 309 -16.39 -23.15 -21.26
C ASN A 309 -15.80 -21.79 -20.85
N ALA A 310 -15.65 -21.55 -19.54
CA ALA A 310 -15.04 -20.34 -19.01
C ALA A 310 -13.56 -20.18 -19.41
N LYS A 311 -12.82 -21.29 -19.48
CA LYS A 311 -11.40 -21.29 -19.83
C LYS A 311 -11.18 -21.15 -21.33
N GLU A 312 -12.08 -21.66 -22.16
CA GLU A 312 -11.91 -21.76 -23.60
C GLU A 312 -11.56 -20.44 -24.30
N PRO A 313 -12.19 -19.28 -24.00
CA PRO A 313 -11.79 -17.99 -24.56
C PRO A 313 -10.33 -17.61 -24.31
N PHE A 314 -9.81 -17.89 -23.11
CA PHE A 314 -8.42 -17.58 -22.74
C PHE A 314 -7.40 -18.38 -23.56
N ASP A 315 -7.78 -19.56 -24.04
CA ASP A 315 -6.92 -20.45 -24.83
C ASP A 315 -7.05 -20.22 -26.34
N LYS A 316 -8.26 -19.91 -26.82
CA LYS A 316 -8.61 -19.98 -28.25
C LYS A 316 -8.94 -18.64 -28.90
N ASN A 317 -9.41 -17.65 -28.14
CA ASN A 317 -9.82 -16.39 -28.73
C ASN A 317 -8.59 -15.48 -28.95
N GLU A 318 -8.27 -15.19 -30.22
CA GLU A 318 -7.07 -14.43 -30.60
C GLU A 318 -7.07 -12.97 -30.13
N HIS A 319 -8.23 -12.43 -29.77
CA HIS A 319 -8.37 -11.05 -29.33
C HIS A 319 -8.20 -10.87 -27.82
N MET A 320 -8.34 -11.93 -27.03
CA MET A 320 -8.12 -11.87 -25.58
C MET A 320 -6.75 -11.29 -25.25
N ARG A 321 -6.73 -10.32 -24.32
CA ARG A 321 -5.50 -9.69 -23.81
C ARG A 321 -5.02 -10.32 -22.52
N ILE A 322 -5.95 -10.89 -21.76
CA ILE A 322 -5.67 -11.65 -20.55
C ILE A 322 -5.57 -13.12 -20.92
N HIS A 323 -4.46 -13.76 -20.56
CA HIS A 323 -4.26 -15.18 -20.74
C HIS A 323 -4.53 -15.95 -19.44
N TYR A 324 -4.75 -17.26 -19.56
CA TYR A 324 -5.05 -18.11 -18.40
C TYR A 324 -3.92 -18.10 -17.36
N GLU A 325 -2.67 -17.96 -17.81
CA GLU A 325 -1.47 -17.84 -16.98
C GLU A 325 -1.42 -16.54 -16.18
N ASP A 326 -2.18 -15.52 -16.59
CA ASP A 326 -2.26 -14.25 -15.88
C ASP A 326 -3.13 -14.34 -14.62
N ILE A 327 -4.01 -15.36 -14.57
CA ILE A 327 -4.97 -15.57 -13.50
C ILE A 327 -4.40 -16.51 -12.43
N SER A 328 -4.21 -15.95 -11.24
CA SER A 328 -3.62 -16.65 -10.08
C SER A 328 -4.57 -17.68 -9.46
N CYS A 329 -5.87 -17.40 -9.43
CA CYS A 329 -6.89 -18.32 -8.97
C CYS A 329 -8.11 -18.23 -9.90
N PHE A 330 -8.48 -19.33 -10.52
CA PHE A 330 -9.57 -19.38 -11.51
C PHE A 330 -10.70 -20.22 -10.95
N VAL A 331 -11.80 -19.59 -10.55
CA VAL A 331 -12.99 -20.26 -10.03
C VAL A 331 -14.16 -20.01 -10.98
N ALA A 332 -14.54 -21.05 -11.71
CA ALA A 332 -15.71 -21.08 -12.56
C ALA A 332 -16.54 -22.33 -12.22
N ASN A 333 -17.67 -22.12 -11.55
CA ASN A 333 -18.62 -23.15 -11.17
C ASN A 333 -20.00 -22.52 -10.87
N TRP A 334 -21.00 -23.33 -10.54
CA TRP A 334 -22.36 -22.87 -10.24
C TRP A 334 -22.63 -22.59 -8.75
N GLU A 335 -21.60 -22.57 -7.90
CA GLU A 335 -21.73 -22.16 -6.51
C GLU A 335 -21.91 -20.62 -6.41
N ASP A 336 -22.35 -20.14 -5.25
CA ASP A 336 -22.53 -18.71 -5.04
C ASP A 336 -21.19 -17.96 -4.99
N LYS A 337 -21.14 -16.75 -5.55
CA LYS A 337 -19.90 -15.96 -5.65
C LYS A 337 -19.33 -15.59 -4.28
N VAL A 338 -20.17 -15.48 -3.26
CA VAL A 338 -19.73 -15.20 -1.89
C VAL A 338 -18.87 -16.35 -1.34
N SER A 339 -19.31 -17.59 -1.51
CA SER A 339 -18.54 -18.79 -1.15
C SER A 339 -17.25 -18.90 -1.97
N ASN A 340 -17.33 -18.68 -3.28
CA ASN A 340 -16.17 -18.71 -4.17
C ASN A 340 -15.12 -17.63 -3.84
N ILE A 341 -15.53 -16.41 -3.47
CA ILE A 341 -14.60 -15.36 -3.05
C ILE A 341 -13.88 -15.72 -1.74
N ARG A 342 -14.56 -16.37 -0.78
CA ARG A 342 -13.89 -16.91 0.43
C ARG A 342 -12.88 -17.99 0.07
N HIS A 343 -13.21 -18.84 -0.90
CA HIS A 343 -12.28 -19.83 -1.43
C HIS A 343 -11.05 -19.16 -2.06
N ILE A 344 -11.25 -18.16 -2.94
CA ILE A 344 -10.16 -17.38 -3.56
C ILE A 344 -9.25 -16.74 -2.51
N SER A 345 -9.83 -16.09 -1.50
CA SER A 345 -9.08 -15.50 -0.37
C SER A 345 -8.19 -16.53 0.32
N SER A 346 -8.74 -17.72 0.59
CA SER A 346 -8.03 -18.81 1.26
C SER A 346 -6.92 -19.39 0.38
N SER A 347 -7.21 -19.67 -0.89
CA SER A 347 -6.26 -20.24 -1.86
C SER A 347 -5.10 -19.29 -2.14
N LEU A 348 -5.35 -17.99 -2.21
CA LEU A 348 -4.32 -16.97 -2.39
C LEU A 348 -3.59 -16.59 -1.08
N ASN A 349 -4.08 -17.07 0.07
CA ASN A 349 -3.61 -16.75 1.42
C ASN A 349 -3.53 -15.23 1.68
N ILE A 350 -4.60 -14.51 1.29
CA ILE A 350 -4.77 -13.06 1.52
C ILE A 350 -6.12 -12.80 2.17
N GLY A 351 -6.22 -11.78 3.03
CA GLY A 351 -7.47 -11.43 3.69
C GLY A 351 -8.53 -10.92 2.70
N LEU A 352 -9.81 -11.10 3.04
CA LEU A 352 -10.95 -10.54 2.29
C LEU A 352 -10.86 -9.02 2.14
N ASP A 353 -10.32 -8.35 3.16
CA ASP A 353 -10.04 -6.92 3.17
C ASP A 353 -8.99 -6.48 2.14
N SER A 354 -8.28 -7.42 1.49
CA SER A 354 -7.34 -7.17 0.40
C SER A 354 -7.93 -7.40 -1.00
N LEU A 355 -9.19 -7.86 -1.09
CA LEU A 355 -9.86 -8.15 -2.36
C LEU A 355 -10.70 -6.98 -2.86
N VAL A 356 -10.75 -6.86 -4.19
CA VAL A 356 -11.64 -5.98 -4.94
C VAL A 356 -12.46 -6.87 -5.87
N PHE A 357 -13.78 -6.69 -5.89
CA PHE A 357 -14.68 -7.46 -6.74
C PHE A 357 -15.28 -6.59 -7.85
N PHE A 358 -15.22 -7.07 -9.08
CA PHE A 358 -15.71 -6.38 -10.28
C PHE A 358 -16.59 -7.33 -11.09
N ASP A 359 -17.86 -6.96 -11.23
CA ASP A 359 -18.94 -7.79 -11.79
C ASP A 359 -20.03 -6.85 -12.33
N ASP A 360 -20.48 -7.08 -13.57
CA ASP A 360 -21.53 -6.27 -14.22
C ASP A 360 -22.92 -6.49 -13.60
N ASN A 361 -23.15 -7.62 -12.93
CA ASN A 361 -24.43 -7.97 -12.36
C ASN A 361 -24.66 -7.27 -11.00
N PRO A 362 -25.63 -6.32 -10.90
CA PRO A 362 -25.88 -5.58 -9.66
C PRO A 362 -26.34 -6.48 -8.50
N THR A 363 -26.97 -7.62 -8.79
CA THR A 363 -27.43 -8.55 -7.76
C THR A 363 -26.25 -9.27 -7.10
N GLU A 364 -25.29 -9.77 -7.90
CA GLU A 364 -24.07 -10.39 -7.38
C GLU A 364 -23.23 -9.39 -6.58
N ARG A 365 -23.12 -8.14 -7.08
CA ARG A 365 -22.46 -7.05 -6.35
C ARG A 365 -23.07 -6.81 -4.97
N GLU A 366 -24.40 -6.73 -4.88
CA GLU A 366 -25.08 -6.47 -3.61
C GLU A 366 -24.99 -7.65 -2.63
N LEU A 367 -25.04 -8.88 -3.13
CA LEU A 367 -24.81 -10.09 -2.31
C LEU A 367 -23.39 -10.07 -1.72
N VAL A 368 -22.37 -9.82 -2.52
CA VAL A 368 -20.98 -9.72 -2.03
C VAL A 368 -20.86 -8.58 -1.00
N ARG A 369 -21.44 -7.41 -1.27
CA ARG A 369 -21.41 -6.26 -0.35
C ARG A 369 -22.08 -6.57 0.99
N SER A 370 -23.18 -7.31 0.97
CA SER A 370 -23.95 -7.69 2.16
C SER A 370 -23.27 -8.78 3.00
N PHE A 371 -22.72 -9.81 2.35
CA PHE A 371 -22.18 -10.99 3.03
C PHE A 371 -20.67 -10.96 3.26
N LEU A 372 -19.94 -10.10 2.54
CA LEU A 372 -18.48 -9.90 2.62
C LEU A 372 -18.14 -8.40 2.64
N PRO A 373 -18.57 -7.63 3.66
CA PRO A 373 -18.36 -6.18 3.72
C PRO A 373 -16.88 -5.75 3.70
N GLU A 374 -15.94 -6.67 4.00
CA GLU A 374 -14.51 -6.43 3.88
C GLU A 374 -14.01 -6.35 2.43
N VAL A 375 -14.70 -7.02 1.50
CA VAL A 375 -14.38 -7.00 0.07
C VAL A 375 -14.86 -5.69 -0.53
N THR A 376 -14.00 -5.00 -1.28
CA THR A 376 -14.41 -3.77 -1.96
C THR A 376 -15.08 -4.10 -3.28
N THR A 377 -16.40 -3.96 -3.32
CA THR A 377 -17.20 -4.14 -4.54
C THR A 377 -17.25 -2.84 -5.35
N ILE A 378 -16.76 -2.87 -6.59
CA ILE A 378 -16.81 -1.74 -7.51
C ILE A 378 -18.21 -1.57 -8.06
N GLU A 379 -18.71 -0.33 -8.11
CA GLU A 379 -19.96 -0.05 -8.82
C GLU A 379 -19.68 0.04 -10.32
N VAL A 380 -20.09 -1.00 -11.05
CA VAL A 380 -19.83 -1.15 -12.48
C VAL A 380 -20.97 -0.47 -13.26
N PRO A 381 -20.66 0.45 -14.19
CA PRO A 381 -21.68 1.07 -15.05
C PRO A 381 -22.26 0.04 -16.03
N GLU A 382 -23.41 0.32 -16.65
CA GLU A 382 -23.98 -0.61 -17.66
C GLU A 382 -23.17 -0.64 -18.98
N ASP A 383 -22.49 0.46 -19.31
CA ASP A 383 -21.69 0.59 -20.54
C ASP A 383 -20.22 0.18 -20.28
N PRO A 384 -19.67 -0.83 -20.98
CA PRO A 384 -18.28 -1.26 -20.83
C PRO A 384 -17.26 -0.15 -21.13
N ALA A 385 -17.61 0.86 -21.93
CA ALA A 385 -16.76 2.03 -22.15
C ALA A 385 -16.47 2.82 -20.86
N GLY A 386 -17.30 2.63 -19.83
CA GLY A 386 -17.13 3.21 -18.50
C GLY A 386 -16.28 2.39 -17.53
N TYR A 387 -15.94 1.14 -17.83
CA TYR A 387 -15.34 0.20 -16.86
C TYR A 387 -13.98 0.66 -16.34
N VAL A 388 -13.09 1.08 -17.25
CA VAL A 388 -11.76 1.62 -16.88
C VAL A 388 -11.92 2.79 -15.92
N ARG A 389 -12.83 3.73 -16.23
CA ARG A 389 -13.09 4.90 -15.39
C ARG A 389 -13.61 4.49 -14.02
N ALA A 390 -14.53 3.53 -13.94
CA ALA A 390 -15.09 3.07 -12.68
C ALA A 390 -14.01 2.47 -11.76
N LEU A 391 -13.18 1.56 -12.29
CA LEU A 391 -12.13 0.91 -11.52
C LEU A 391 -11.01 1.88 -11.13
N ASP A 392 -10.59 2.75 -12.05
CA ASP A 392 -9.53 3.74 -11.83
C ASP A 392 -9.93 4.80 -10.79
N ARG A 393 -11.19 5.26 -10.82
CA ARG A 393 -11.68 6.28 -9.88
C ARG A 393 -12.07 5.73 -8.53
N ALA A 394 -12.27 4.42 -8.41
CA ALA A 394 -12.41 3.78 -7.11
C ALA A 394 -11.12 3.84 -6.28
N ALA A 395 -9.96 4.10 -6.91
CA ALA A 395 -8.66 4.32 -6.25
C ALA A 395 -8.25 3.19 -5.28
N VAL A 396 -8.76 1.98 -5.51
CA VAL A 396 -8.64 0.84 -4.59
C VAL A 396 -7.23 0.26 -4.49
N PHE A 397 -6.38 0.53 -5.48
CA PHE A 397 -5.02 0.02 -5.60
C PHE A 397 -3.96 1.14 -5.49
N ASP A 398 -4.22 2.18 -4.69
CA ASP A 398 -3.22 3.21 -4.37
C ASP A 398 -2.15 2.67 -3.43
N TRP A 399 -0.93 2.52 -3.94
CA TRP A 399 0.22 2.11 -3.13
C TRP A 399 1.18 3.29 -2.99
N LEU A 400 1.74 3.51 -1.79
CA LEU A 400 2.70 4.61 -1.55
C LEU A 400 3.99 4.46 -2.35
N SER A 401 4.37 3.23 -2.63
CA SER A 401 5.60 2.90 -3.35
C SER A 401 5.40 1.60 -4.09
N LEU A 402 5.78 1.58 -5.37
CA LEU A 402 5.91 0.35 -6.12
C LEU A 402 7.29 -0.26 -5.82
N THR A 403 7.32 -1.44 -5.21
CA THR A 403 8.59 -2.17 -5.03
C THR A 403 8.75 -3.22 -6.11
N LYS A 404 10.01 -3.57 -6.43
CA LYS A 404 10.31 -4.69 -7.35
C LYS A 404 9.66 -6.00 -6.91
N GLU A 405 9.51 -6.18 -5.60
CA GLU A 405 8.82 -7.35 -5.05
C GLU A 405 7.32 -7.34 -5.35
N ASP A 406 6.66 -6.18 -5.27
CA ASP A 406 5.23 -6.09 -5.59
C ASP A 406 5.00 -6.48 -7.06
N ILE A 407 5.83 -5.99 -8.00
CA ILE A 407 5.79 -6.36 -9.42
C ILE A 407 5.97 -7.88 -9.61
N SER A 408 6.86 -8.52 -8.83
CA SER A 408 7.12 -9.96 -8.91
C SER A 408 6.03 -10.87 -8.29
N ARG A 409 5.00 -10.30 -7.63
CA ARG A 409 3.96 -11.11 -6.96
C ARG A 409 3.09 -11.89 -7.94
N SER A 410 2.73 -11.31 -9.08
CA SER A 410 1.92 -11.99 -10.10
C SER A 410 2.62 -13.27 -10.60
N GLN A 411 3.95 -13.20 -10.80
CA GLN A 411 4.77 -14.36 -11.17
C GLN A 411 4.78 -15.46 -10.10
N THR A 412 4.75 -15.07 -8.82
CA THR A 412 4.80 -16.00 -7.68
C THR A 412 3.58 -16.95 -7.64
N TYR A 413 2.42 -16.54 -8.17
CA TYR A 413 1.21 -17.36 -8.16
C TYR A 413 1.17 -18.39 -9.30
N VAL A 414 1.67 -18.05 -10.49
CA VAL A 414 1.94 -19.04 -11.54
C VAL A 414 2.90 -20.11 -11.03
N ASP A 415 3.93 -19.68 -10.31
CA ASP A 415 4.88 -20.57 -9.66
C ASP A 415 4.22 -21.39 -8.53
N ASN A 416 3.25 -20.83 -7.80
CA ASN A 416 2.48 -21.59 -6.80
C ASN A 416 1.60 -22.67 -7.43
N ARG A 417 0.97 -22.43 -8.59
CA ARG A 417 0.23 -23.49 -9.30
C ARG A 417 1.15 -24.63 -9.72
N LYS A 418 2.35 -24.31 -10.23
CA LYS A 418 3.40 -25.32 -10.49
C LYS A 418 3.85 -26.06 -9.23
N ARG A 419 3.88 -25.39 -8.07
CA ARG A 419 4.18 -26.02 -6.78
C ARG A 419 3.05 -26.95 -6.32
N GLU A 420 1.79 -26.60 -6.55
CA GLU A 420 0.64 -27.45 -6.24
C GLU A 420 0.63 -28.70 -7.13
N GLU A 421 0.85 -28.54 -8.43
CA GLU A 421 1.05 -29.66 -9.36
C GLU A 421 2.22 -30.56 -8.94
N LEU A 422 3.36 -29.95 -8.56
CA LEU A 422 4.51 -30.68 -8.04
C LEU A 422 4.16 -31.43 -6.75
N MET A 423 3.44 -30.79 -5.83
CA MET A 423 3.01 -31.41 -4.57
C MET A 423 2.08 -32.60 -4.81
N ILE A 424 1.15 -32.50 -5.77
CA ILE A 424 0.27 -33.61 -6.18
C ILE A 424 1.08 -34.76 -6.80
N SER A 425 2.18 -34.44 -7.50
CA SER A 425 3.05 -35.44 -8.14
C SER A 425 4.04 -36.14 -7.17
N CYS A 426 4.25 -35.60 -5.97
CA CYS A 426 5.18 -36.13 -4.98
C CYS A 426 4.51 -37.12 -4.02
N THR A 427 5.26 -38.14 -3.58
CA THR A 427 4.74 -39.22 -2.69
C THR A 427 4.61 -38.80 -1.23
N ASP A 428 5.46 -37.88 -0.76
CA ASP A 428 5.45 -37.34 0.59
C ASP A 428 6.05 -35.93 0.65
N TYR A 429 6.00 -35.30 1.82
CA TYR A 429 6.45 -33.92 2.03
C TYR A 429 7.97 -33.75 1.94
N GLU A 430 8.75 -34.76 2.31
CA GLU A 430 10.22 -34.67 2.22
C GLU A 430 10.67 -34.71 0.77
N ALA A 431 10.09 -35.61 -0.04
CA ALA A 431 10.31 -35.69 -1.48
C ALA A 431 9.90 -34.39 -2.19
N TYR A 432 8.84 -33.74 -1.72
CA TYR A 432 8.43 -32.42 -2.21
C TYR A 432 9.47 -31.34 -1.95
N LEU A 433 10.00 -31.22 -0.71
CA LEU A 433 11.02 -30.22 -0.37
C LEU A 433 12.33 -30.42 -1.16
N GLU A 434 12.71 -31.67 -1.40
CA GLU A 434 13.88 -32.00 -2.24
C GLU A 434 13.67 -31.61 -3.70
N ALA A 435 12.50 -31.93 -4.26
CA ALA A 435 12.13 -31.58 -5.63
C ALA A 435 12.02 -30.06 -5.85
N LEU A 436 11.66 -29.31 -4.79
CA LEU A 436 11.54 -27.86 -4.82
C LEU A 436 12.91 -27.16 -4.99
N GLY A 437 14.01 -27.80 -4.58
CA GLY A 437 15.37 -27.28 -4.77
C GLY A 437 15.63 -25.98 -4.02
N LEU A 438 15.40 -25.98 -2.70
CA LEU A 438 15.52 -24.79 -1.86
C LEU A 438 16.99 -24.36 -1.71
N GLU A 439 17.25 -23.07 -1.96
CA GLU A 439 18.55 -22.43 -1.77
C GLU A 439 18.37 -21.20 -0.86
N GLY A 440 19.15 -21.10 0.21
CA GLY A 440 19.03 -20.07 1.22
C GLY A 440 20.36 -19.36 1.50
N ASN A 441 20.27 -18.18 2.08
CA ASN A 441 21.42 -17.41 2.51
C ASN A 441 21.12 -16.68 3.82
N PHE A 442 22.08 -16.68 4.74
CA PHE A 442 22.01 -16.05 6.06
C PHE A 442 23.15 -15.03 6.16
N GLU A 443 22.79 -13.75 6.14
CA GLU A 443 23.76 -12.66 6.06
C GLU A 443 23.59 -11.67 7.21
N ALA A 444 24.69 -11.06 7.63
CA ALA A 444 24.65 -9.88 8.48
C ALA A 444 23.98 -8.71 7.73
N LEU A 445 23.19 -7.92 8.46
CA LEU A 445 22.52 -6.76 7.92
C LEU A 445 23.54 -5.75 7.38
N ASN A 446 23.25 -5.13 6.24
CA ASN A 446 24.07 -4.09 5.63
C ASN A 446 23.22 -2.87 5.23
N GLU A 447 23.85 -1.75 4.91
CA GLU A 447 23.15 -0.49 4.61
C GLU A 447 22.07 -0.63 3.52
N LYS A 448 22.30 -1.46 2.50
CA LYS A 448 21.36 -1.64 1.39
C LYS A 448 20.10 -2.41 1.80
N THR A 449 20.14 -3.17 2.89
CA THR A 449 19.03 -4.01 3.35
C THR A 449 18.29 -3.46 4.57
N ILE A 450 18.71 -2.31 5.12
CA ILE A 450 18.06 -1.66 6.28
C ILE A 450 16.58 -1.37 6.02
N ALA A 451 16.26 -0.72 4.90
CA ALA A 451 14.87 -0.38 4.56
C ALA A 451 14.00 -1.63 4.46
N ARG A 452 14.54 -2.73 3.90
CA ARG A 452 13.83 -3.99 3.78
C ARG A 452 13.65 -4.68 5.14
N PHE A 453 14.68 -4.65 5.98
CA PHE A 453 14.64 -5.19 7.34
C PHE A 453 13.59 -4.46 8.18
N SER A 454 13.61 -3.13 8.17
CA SER A 454 12.61 -2.26 8.81
C SER A 454 11.20 -2.56 8.30
N GLN A 455 11.03 -2.72 6.98
CA GLN A 455 9.74 -3.04 6.41
C GLN A 455 9.22 -4.41 6.89
N LEU A 456 10.05 -5.45 6.89
CA LEU A 456 9.64 -6.80 7.28
C LEU A 456 9.34 -6.89 8.78
N ILE A 457 10.21 -6.32 9.62
CA ILE A 457 10.04 -6.32 11.08
C ILE A 457 8.80 -5.54 11.49
N ASN A 458 8.42 -4.49 10.75
CA ASN A 458 7.26 -3.66 11.08
C ASN A 458 5.93 -4.14 10.47
N LYS A 459 5.96 -4.87 9.34
CA LYS A 459 4.74 -5.38 8.70
C LYS A 459 4.31 -6.77 9.17
N SER A 460 5.23 -7.59 9.68
CA SER A 460 4.89 -8.96 10.09
C SER A 460 4.23 -8.99 11.47
N ASN A 461 3.07 -9.64 11.55
CA ASN A 461 2.26 -9.78 12.76
C ASN A 461 2.03 -11.24 13.17
N GLN A 462 2.03 -12.17 12.22
CA GLN A 462 1.69 -13.57 12.47
C GLN A 462 2.91 -14.36 12.96
N PHE A 463 4.05 -14.22 12.27
CA PHE A 463 5.31 -14.80 12.69
C PHE A 463 6.21 -13.72 13.30
N ASN A 464 5.86 -13.25 14.50
CA ASN A 464 6.65 -12.33 15.29
C ASN A 464 6.47 -12.66 16.79
N LEU A 465 7.55 -13.10 17.42
CA LEU A 465 7.51 -13.62 18.80
C LEU A 465 7.25 -12.55 19.84
N ARG A 466 7.71 -11.31 19.63
CA ARG A 466 7.61 -10.21 20.61
C ARG A 466 6.86 -8.99 20.09
N THR A 467 6.55 -8.93 18.79
CA THR A 467 5.85 -7.81 18.13
C THR A 467 6.49 -6.44 18.35
N ARG A 468 7.81 -6.42 18.62
CA ARG A 468 8.59 -5.17 18.67
C ARG A 468 8.76 -4.57 17.29
N ARG A 469 8.79 -3.24 17.25
CA ARG A 469 8.88 -2.41 16.05
C ARG A 469 10.09 -1.52 16.20
N TYR A 470 10.82 -1.35 15.11
CA TYR A 470 12.03 -0.53 15.07
C TYR A 470 11.98 0.40 13.87
N THR A 471 12.32 1.65 14.10
CA THR A 471 12.59 2.63 13.06
C THR A 471 13.91 2.31 12.36
N GLU A 472 14.12 2.86 11.16
CA GLU A 472 15.41 2.71 10.47
C GLU A 472 16.57 3.29 11.29
N ALA A 473 16.34 4.40 11.99
CA ALA A 473 17.35 5.00 12.86
C ALA A 473 17.74 4.08 14.04
N GLU A 474 16.77 3.42 14.69
CA GLU A 474 17.05 2.45 15.76
C GLU A 474 17.80 1.21 15.23
N ILE A 475 17.45 0.75 14.03
CA ILE A 475 18.15 -0.36 13.36
C ILE A 475 19.60 0.02 13.08
N THR A 476 19.85 1.23 12.53
CA THR A 476 21.20 1.73 12.29
C THR A 476 22.00 1.82 13.59
N ALA A 477 21.42 2.37 14.66
CA ALA A 477 22.09 2.44 15.95
C ALA A 477 22.43 1.04 16.52
N MET A 478 21.56 0.04 16.35
CA MET A 478 21.86 -1.33 16.75
C MET A 478 22.94 -1.97 15.87
N MET A 479 23.01 -1.65 14.58
CA MET A 479 24.06 -2.16 13.69
C MET A 479 25.46 -1.66 14.07
N GLU A 480 25.55 -0.47 14.65
CA GLU A 480 26.83 0.14 15.09
C GLU A 480 27.31 -0.38 16.46
N SER A 481 26.47 -1.13 17.17
CA SER A 481 26.75 -1.62 18.52
C SER A 481 27.25 -3.06 18.52
N ASP A 482 28.38 -3.32 19.20
CA ASP A 482 28.96 -4.67 19.35
C ASP A 482 28.06 -5.63 20.15
N ASP A 483 27.15 -5.09 20.97
CA ASP A 483 26.18 -5.84 21.77
C ASP A 483 25.07 -6.49 20.91
N TYR A 484 24.99 -6.19 19.61
CA TYR A 484 23.93 -6.66 18.74
C TYR A 484 24.43 -7.43 17.51
N GLY A 485 23.57 -8.30 16.99
CA GLY A 485 23.74 -9.03 15.74
C GLY A 485 22.44 -9.01 14.97
N LEU A 486 22.43 -8.28 13.86
CA LEU A 486 21.28 -8.17 12.99
C LEU A 486 21.52 -9.01 11.74
N TYR A 487 20.56 -9.89 11.42
CA TYR A 487 20.70 -10.85 10.33
C TYR A 487 19.46 -10.89 9.46
N THR A 488 19.68 -11.08 8.16
CA THR A 488 18.63 -11.37 7.19
C THR A 488 18.76 -12.79 6.67
N VAL A 489 17.63 -13.45 6.50
CA VAL A 489 17.55 -14.72 5.78
C VAL A 489 16.88 -14.48 4.44
N SER A 490 17.48 -14.97 3.37
CA SER A 490 16.86 -15.03 2.05
C SER A 490 16.69 -16.46 1.57
N LEU A 491 15.70 -16.67 0.72
CA LEU A 491 15.35 -17.98 0.19
C LEU A 491 14.99 -17.86 -1.29
N LYS A 492 15.36 -18.86 -2.09
CA LYS A 492 14.87 -19.09 -3.44
C LYS A 492 14.59 -20.57 -3.63
N ASP A 493 13.67 -20.91 -4.53
CA ASP A 493 13.45 -22.26 -5.00
C ASP A 493 13.56 -22.34 -6.52
N LYS A 494 13.28 -23.51 -7.10
CA LYS A 494 13.35 -23.73 -8.55
C LYS A 494 12.44 -22.81 -9.38
N PHE A 495 11.36 -22.30 -8.78
CA PHE A 495 10.36 -21.51 -9.49
C PHE A 495 10.45 -20.02 -9.16
N SER A 496 10.73 -19.64 -7.90
CA SER A 496 10.75 -18.24 -7.48
C SER A 496 11.91 -17.91 -6.53
N ASN A 497 12.40 -16.68 -6.64
CA ASN A 497 13.25 -16.06 -5.63
C ASN A 497 12.38 -15.29 -4.63
N TYR A 498 12.37 -15.72 -3.36
CA TYR A 498 11.58 -15.05 -2.33
C TYR A 498 12.27 -13.78 -1.82
N GLY A 499 13.57 -13.58 -2.05
CA GLY A 499 14.33 -12.48 -1.47
C GLY A 499 14.42 -12.61 0.06
N VAL A 500 14.52 -11.47 0.78
CA VAL A 500 14.58 -11.48 2.25
C VAL A 500 13.22 -11.90 2.82
N ILE A 501 13.25 -12.99 3.59
CA ILE A 501 12.08 -13.68 4.15
C ILE A 501 12.11 -13.75 5.67
N ALA A 502 13.26 -13.53 6.32
CA ALA A 502 13.37 -13.44 7.76
C ALA A 502 14.31 -12.31 8.20
N CYS A 503 14.04 -11.77 9.39
CA CYS A 503 14.88 -10.82 10.09
C CYS A 503 15.10 -11.29 11.52
N LEU A 504 16.35 -11.17 11.99
CA LEU A 504 16.73 -11.45 13.37
C LEU A 504 17.43 -10.25 13.99
N VAL A 505 17.05 -9.93 15.22
CA VAL A 505 17.79 -9.06 16.12
C VAL A 505 18.21 -9.92 17.30
N LEU A 506 19.51 -10.13 17.45
CA LEU A 506 20.13 -10.85 18.56
C LEU A 506 20.87 -9.84 19.42
N GLN A 507 20.72 -9.94 20.73
CA GLN A 507 21.45 -9.16 21.72
C GLN A 507 22.37 -10.08 22.50
N TYR A 508 23.64 -9.72 22.62
CA TYR A 508 24.66 -10.52 23.30
C TYR A 508 25.04 -9.82 24.60
N GLN A 509 24.85 -10.51 25.72
CA GLN A 509 25.20 -9.97 27.03
C GLN A 509 25.63 -11.09 27.98
N ALA A 510 26.78 -10.93 28.64
CA ALA A 510 27.24 -11.82 29.72
C ALA A 510 27.24 -13.33 29.36
N GLY A 511 27.58 -13.69 28.12
CA GLY A 511 27.57 -15.08 27.64
C GLY A 511 26.18 -15.64 27.30
N GLU A 512 25.16 -14.80 27.28
CA GLU A 512 23.81 -15.10 26.82
C GLU A 512 23.53 -14.40 25.47
N CYS A 513 22.93 -15.15 24.54
CA CYS A 513 22.35 -14.60 23.32
C CYS A 513 20.83 -14.48 23.51
N PHE A 514 20.33 -13.26 23.64
CA PHE A 514 18.90 -12.99 23.71
C PHE A 514 18.32 -12.75 22.30
N VAL A 515 17.30 -13.52 21.94
CA VAL A 515 16.55 -13.34 20.69
C VAL A 515 15.53 -12.23 20.88
N ASP A 516 15.96 -10.99 20.65
CA ASP A 516 15.08 -9.82 20.79
C ASP A 516 13.96 -9.82 19.75
N SER A 517 14.27 -10.14 18.50
CA SER A 517 13.27 -10.20 17.44
C SER A 517 13.59 -11.31 16.46
N TRP A 518 12.61 -12.15 16.19
CA TRP A 518 12.64 -13.11 15.09
C TRP A 518 11.34 -13.01 14.32
N VAL A 519 11.47 -12.54 13.09
CA VAL A 519 10.36 -12.30 12.19
C VAL A 519 10.54 -13.12 10.93
N MET A 520 9.47 -13.78 10.49
CA MET A 520 9.43 -14.46 9.19
C MET A 520 8.22 -14.07 8.36
N SER A 521 8.38 -14.18 7.05
CA SER A 521 7.31 -14.04 6.07
C SER A 521 6.46 -15.31 6.04
N CYS A 522 5.13 -15.16 6.02
CA CYS A 522 4.19 -16.29 5.99
C CYS A 522 4.29 -17.17 4.73
N ARG A 523 4.92 -16.70 3.65
CA ARG A 523 5.05 -17.41 2.35
C ARG A 523 6.08 -18.54 2.32
N VAL A 524 6.89 -18.67 3.36
CA VAL A 524 7.97 -19.66 3.44
C VAL A 524 7.84 -20.64 4.62
N LEU A 525 6.73 -20.56 5.34
CA LEU A 525 6.48 -21.42 6.49
C LEU A 525 6.44 -22.89 6.08
N LYS A 526 6.92 -23.76 6.97
CA LYS A 526 7.07 -25.21 6.77
C LYS A 526 8.12 -25.63 5.73
N LYS A 527 8.85 -24.70 5.09
CA LYS A 527 9.95 -25.01 4.14
C LYS A 527 11.31 -25.20 4.85
N ASP A 528 11.31 -25.68 6.08
CA ASP A 528 12.47 -25.80 6.98
C ASP A 528 13.24 -24.49 7.24
N VAL A 529 12.69 -23.32 6.89
CA VAL A 529 13.33 -22.02 7.13
C VAL A 529 13.53 -21.78 8.62
N GLU A 530 12.56 -22.21 9.44
CA GLU A 530 12.61 -22.12 10.89
C GLU A 530 13.85 -22.86 11.42
N LYS A 531 14.08 -24.08 10.93
CA LYS A 531 15.22 -24.93 11.30
C LYS A 531 16.55 -24.35 10.81
N TYR A 532 16.60 -23.92 9.56
CA TYR A 532 17.78 -23.26 8.98
C TYR A 532 18.19 -22.02 9.77
N THR A 533 17.21 -21.16 10.07
CA THR A 533 17.43 -19.94 10.83
C THR A 533 17.90 -20.23 12.25
N MET A 534 17.30 -21.21 12.93
CA MET A 534 17.73 -21.61 14.28
C MET A 534 19.17 -22.14 14.28
N THR A 535 19.55 -22.98 13.32
CA THR A 535 20.93 -23.48 13.20
C THR A 535 21.92 -22.33 13.04
N LYS A 536 21.64 -21.36 12.14
CA LYS A 536 22.49 -20.19 11.94
C LYS A 536 22.54 -19.24 13.14
N LEU A 537 21.43 -19.11 13.88
CA LEU A 537 21.38 -18.38 15.14
C LEU A 537 22.33 -19.01 16.17
N LEU A 538 22.29 -20.34 16.33
CA LEU A 538 23.19 -21.06 17.24
C LEU A 538 24.66 -20.92 16.83
N GLU A 539 24.97 -21.00 15.54
CA GLU A 539 26.32 -20.75 15.01
C GLU A 539 26.81 -19.35 15.38
N SER A 540 25.98 -18.32 15.16
CA SER A 540 26.30 -16.93 15.52
C SER A 540 26.49 -16.74 17.02
N ALA A 541 25.62 -17.33 17.85
CA ALA A 541 25.74 -17.27 19.31
C ALA A 541 27.04 -17.94 19.81
N LYS A 542 27.40 -19.11 19.26
CA LYS A 542 28.67 -19.80 19.56
C LYS A 542 29.88 -18.97 19.15
N ALA A 543 29.84 -18.35 17.97
CA ALA A 543 30.93 -17.51 17.46
C ALA A 543 31.21 -16.31 18.37
N ARG A 544 30.18 -15.81 19.07
CA ARG A 544 30.30 -14.76 20.10
C ARG A 544 30.50 -15.30 21.53
N GLY A 545 30.80 -16.59 21.69
CA GLY A 545 31.13 -17.18 22.99
C GLY A 545 29.94 -17.34 23.95
N CYS A 546 28.71 -17.31 23.44
CA CYS A 546 27.52 -17.51 24.28
C CYS A 546 27.36 -18.99 24.64
N THR A 547 27.02 -19.26 25.90
CA THR A 547 26.76 -20.61 26.43
C THR A 547 25.29 -20.98 26.43
N LYS A 548 24.41 -20.02 26.12
CA LYS A 548 22.96 -20.21 26.08
C LYS A 548 22.27 -19.20 25.18
N VAL A 549 21.07 -19.58 24.72
CA VAL A 549 20.14 -18.71 24.00
C VAL A 549 18.87 -18.55 24.81
N VAL A 550 18.38 -17.32 24.91
CA VAL A 550 17.13 -16.99 25.60
C VAL A 550 16.17 -16.32 24.63
N GLY A 551 14.89 -16.65 24.74
CA GLY A 551 13.83 -16.09 23.92
C GLY A 551 12.58 -15.78 24.74
N GLU A 552 11.76 -14.87 24.23
CA GLU A 552 10.45 -14.57 24.80
C GLU A 552 9.35 -14.69 23.73
N TYR A 553 8.19 -15.17 24.15
CA TYR A 553 6.95 -15.08 23.40
C TYR A 553 6.00 -14.13 24.14
N LEU A 554 5.56 -13.07 23.46
CA LEU A 554 4.57 -12.11 23.94
C LEU A 554 3.27 -12.31 23.15
N PRO A 555 2.20 -12.82 23.75
CA PRO A 555 0.98 -13.18 23.02
C PRO A 555 0.24 -11.94 22.50
N THR A 556 -0.27 -12.06 21.28
CA THR A 556 -1.19 -11.11 20.65
C THR A 556 -2.30 -11.86 19.93
N ALA A 557 -3.36 -11.15 19.53
CA ALA A 557 -4.45 -11.74 18.74
C ALA A 557 -3.99 -12.33 17.39
N LYS A 558 -2.81 -11.94 16.87
CA LYS A 558 -2.34 -12.30 15.53
C LYS A 558 -1.17 -13.27 15.50
N ASN A 559 -0.37 -13.40 16.56
CA ASN A 559 0.86 -14.21 16.57
C ASN A 559 0.70 -15.60 17.21
N GLY A 560 -0.53 -16.10 17.35
CA GLY A 560 -0.80 -17.42 17.97
C GLY A 560 -0.08 -18.58 17.29
N MET A 561 0.30 -18.44 16.02
CA MET A 561 0.99 -19.50 15.27
C MET A 561 2.40 -19.82 15.77
N VAL A 562 3.09 -18.87 16.43
CA VAL A 562 4.47 -19.06 16.92
C VAL A 562 4.52 -19.39 18.40
N LYS A 563 3.36 -19.59 19.03
CA LYS A 563 3.24 -19.84 20.48
C LYS A 563 4.12 -21.00 20.97
N GLU A 564 4.23 -22.07 20.19
CA GLU A 564 4.97 -23.29 20.55
C GLU A 564 6.31 -23.41 19.80
N LEU A 565 6.77 -22.33 19.13
CA LEU A 565 7.98 -22.35 18.29
C LEU A 565 9.23 -22.72 19.10
N TYR A 566 9.45 -22.08 20.25
CA TYR A 566 10.61 -22.37 21.11
C TYR A 566 10.60 -23.80 21.65
N GLN A 567 9.43 -24.35 21.98
CA GLN A 567 9.30 -25.75 22.41
C GLN A 567 9.59 -26.74 21.28
N THR A 568 9.31 -26.37 20.03
CA THR A 568 9.64 -27.18 18.85
C THR A 568 11.15 -27.29 18.67
N PHE A 569 11.91 -26.27 19.10
CA PHE A 569 13.37 -26.28 19.20
C PHE A 569 13.87 -26.69 20.59
N GLU A 570 12.99 -27.32 21.39
CA GLU A 570 13.34 -27.90 22.68
C GLU A 570 13.97 -26.92 23.68
N PHE A 571 13.60 -25.64 23.62
CA PHE A 571 13.91 -24.70 24.68
C PHE A 571 13.08 -25.04 25.93
N ALA A 572 13.69 -24.96 27.10
CA ALA A 572 13.01 -25.12 28.37
C ALA A 572 12.22 -23.84 28.71
N LEU A 573 10.95 -23.98 29.10
CA LEU A 573 10.16 -22.89 29.66
C LEU A 573 10.71 -22.54 31.05
N THR A 574 11.10 -21.28 31.25
CA THR A 574 11.66 -20.79 32.52
C THR A 574 10.71 -19.87 33.28
N GLU A 575 9.80 -19.19 32.59
CA GLU A 575 8.82 -18.28 33.18
C GLU A 575 7.55 -18.23 32.32
N GLU A 576 6.37 -18.22 32.94
CA GLU A 576 5.07 -17.95 32.30
C GLU A 576 4.29 -16.96 33.18
N LYS A 577 3.80 -15.87 32.58
CA LYS A 577 3.05 -14.80 33.25
C LYS A 577 1.55 -14.95 33.05
N GLU A 578 0.76 -14.27 33.88
CA GLU A 578 -0.72 -14.30 33.79
C GLU A 578 -1.27 -13.76 32.46
N ASP A 579 -0.55 -12.86 31.79
CA ASP A 579 -0.91 -12.33 30.48
C ASP A 579 -0.59 -13.31 29.32
N GLY A 580 -0.05 -14.49 29.63
CA GLY A 580 0.34 -15.53 28.68
C GLY A 580 1.74 -15.33 28.08
N SER A 581 2.50 -14.32 28.51
CA SER A 581 3.90 -14.13 28.11
C SER A 581 4.77 -15.27 28.66
N ARG A 582 5.68 -15.79 27.83
CA ARG A 582 6.54 -16.94 28.17
C ARG A 582 8.01 -16.62 27.89
N ARG A 583 8.90 -17.07 28.78
CA ARG A 583 10.36 -17.01 28.61
C ARG A 583 10.93 -18.41 28.49
N PHE A 584 11.84 -18.57 27.55
CA PHE A 584 12.42 -19.85 27.17
C PHE A 584 13.95 -19.77 27.16
N GLU A 585 14.62 -20.87 27.50
CA GLU A 585 16.08 -20.97 27.52
C GLU A 585 16.56 -22.28 26.88
N LEU A 586 17.58 -22.18 26.05
CA LEU A 586 18.31 -23.32 25.48
C LEU A 586 19.77 -23.23 25.91
N THR A 587 20.21 -24.20 26.72
CA THR A 587 21.59 -24.32 27.21
C THR A 587 22.40 -25.35 26.42
N ASP A 588 21.74 -26.32 25.79
CA ASP A 588 22.39 -27.25 24.88
C ASP A 588 22.59 -26.60 23.51
N MET A 589 23.75 -25.95 23.37
CA MET A 589 24.14 -25.32 22.11
C MET A 589 24.53 -26.36 21.04
N THR A 590 24.64 -27.66 21.36
CA THR A 590 25.10 -28.69 20.41
C THR A 590 23.99 -29.24 19.51
N LYS A 591 22.74 -28.81 19.74
CA LYS A 591 21.59 -29.26 18.95
C LYS A 591 21.74 -28.93 17.46
N GLU A 592 21.34 -29.91 16.65
CA GLU A 592 21.30 -29.81 15.21
C GLU A 592 19.85 -29.96 14.72
N TYR A 593 19.42 -29.07 13.85
CA TYR A 593 18.09 -29.09 13.26
C TYR A 593 18.23 -29.35 11.76
N PRO A 594 18.07 -30.60 11.29
CA PRO A 594 18.25 -30.92 9.88
C PRO A 594 17.22 -30.19 9.00
N TYR A 595 17.71 -29.57 7.92
CA TYR A 595 16.92 -28.82 6.94
C TYR A 595 17.33 -29.20 5.51
N LYS A 596 16.45 -28.96 4.54
CA LYS A 596 16.70 -29.26 3.10
C LYS A 596 17.19 -28.06 2.27
N ILE A 597 17.43 -26.92 2.91
CA ILE A 597 17.92 -25.69 2.27
C ILE A 597 19.43 -25.81 1.97
N LYS A 598 19.82 -25.65 0.70
CA LYS A 598 21.22 -25.56 0.29
C LYS A 598 21.74 -24.14 0.50
N GLU A 599 22.92 -24.00 1.07
CA GLU A 599 23.55 -22.68 1.25
C GLU A 599 24.16 -22.21 -0.07
N ASN A 600 23.82 -20.99 -0.48
CA ASN A 600 24.55 -20.31 -1.55
C ASN A 600 25.91 -19.88 -1.00
N SER A 601 26.99 -20.45 -1.54
CA SER A 601 28.37 -20.02 -1.29
C SER A 601 28.69 -18.67 -1.91
#